data_AF-A0A3D3F084-F1
#
_entry.id   AF-A0A3D3F084-F1
#
_cell.length_a   1.000
_cell.length_b   1.000
_cell.length_c   1.000
_cell.angle_alpha   90.00
_cell.angle_beta   90.00
_cell.angle_gamma   90.00
#
_symmetry.space_group_name_H-M   'P 1'
#
loop_
_entity.id
_entity.type
_entity.pdbx_description
1 polymer ?
#
loop_
_entity_poly.entity_id
_entity_poly.type
_entity_poly.pdbx_seq_one_letter_code
_entity_poly.pdbx_strand_id
1 'polypeptide(L)' 'MNANILDAVIKLAAIKQLDGAQIQEIIVESITNTLSKRLEPENELEVYIDDAVRGIKVRYKCKVVEL' A
#
# COMPACT_ATOMS: atom_id res chain seq x y z
N MET A 1 -1.51 18.76 -2.20
CA MET A 1 -1.12 18.24 -3.52
C MET A 1 -0.55 16.85 -3.29
N ASN A 2 -1.40 15.80 -3.32
CA ASN A 2 -0.97 14.44 -2.99
C ASN A 2 -0.36 13.84 -4.27
N ALA A 3 0.96 13.67 -4.29
CA ALA A 3 1.62 13.01 -5.41
C ALA A 3 1.15 11.54 -5.41
N ASN A 4 0.26 11.18 -6.35
CA ASN A 4 -0.16 9.80 -6.54
C ASN A 4 1.04 9.01 -7.05
N ILE A 5 1.80 8.43 -6.12
CA ILE A 5 3.01 7.65 -6.43
C ILE A 5 2.67 6.49 -7.38
N LEU A 6 1.43 5.99 -7.31
CA LEU A 6 0.89 5.02 -8.27
C LEU A 6 0.84 5.56 -9.70
N ASP A 7 0.43 6.82 -9.89
CA ASP A 7 0.32 7.43 -11.22
C ASP A 7 1.70 7.63 -11.86
N ALA A 8 2.70 7.98 -11.05
CA ALA A 8 4.09 8.03 -11.48
C ALA A 8 4.63 6.65 -11.86
N VAL A 9 4.33 5.62 -11.07
CA VAL A 9 4.71 4.23 -11.33
C VAL A 9 4.04 3.69 -12.59
N ILE A 10 2.75 3.95 -12.80
CA ILE A 10 2.00 3.57 -14.00
C ILE A 10 2.61 4.25 -15.25
N LYS A 11 2.93 5.54 -15.16
CA LYS A 11 3.60 6.27 -16.25
C LYS A 11 5.00 5.71 -16.53
N LEU A 12 5.76 5.37 -15.49
CA LEU A 12 7.08 4.75 -15.65
C LEU A 12 7.00 3.35 -16.28
N ALA A 13 6.04 2.53 -15.87
CA ALA A 13 5.77 1.22 -16.45
C ALA A 13 5.46 1.32 -17.95
N ALA A 14 4.62 2.28 -18.34
CA ALA A 14 4.28 2.56 -19.73
C ALA A 14 5.49 3.03 -20.57
N ILE A 15 6.40 3.83 -19.99
CA ILE A 15 7.55 4.38 -20.72
C ILE A 15 8.69 3.36 -20.85
N LYS A 16 8.89 2.48 -19.86
CA LYS A 16 10.07 1.61 -19.76
C LYS A 16 9.82 0.11 -19.99
N GLN A 17 8.60 -0.29 -20.38
CA GLN A 17 8.18 -1.71 -20.43
C GLN A 17 8.44 -2.46 -19.11
N LEU A 18 8.37 -1.74 -17.99
CA LEU A 18 8.45 -2.37 -16.68
C LEU A 18 7.08 -2.95 -16.37
N ASP A 19 7.07 -4.14 -15.78
CA ASP A 19 5.84 -4.78 -15.36
C ASP A 19 5.21 -3.98 -14.20
N GLY A 20 4.17 -3.20 -14.53
CA GLY A 20 3.52 -2.31 -13.57
C GLY A 20 2.89 -3.08 -12.40
N ALA A 21 2.49 -4.34 -12.63
CA ALA A 21 1.94 -5.19 -11.59
C ALA A 21 3.03 -5.62 -10.58
N GLN A 22 4.21 -6.00 -11.06
CA GLN A 22 5.37 -6.29 -10.19
C GLN A 22 5.76 -5.08 -9.33
N ILE A 23 5.80 -3.87 -9.91
CA ILE A 23 6.17 -2.68 -9.14
C ILE A 23 5.10 -2.37 -8.08
N GLN A 24 3.82 -2.51 -8.43
CA GLN A 24 2.73 -2.33 -7.47
C GLN A 24 2.82 -3.30 -6.31
N GLU A 25 3.10 -4.58 -6.58
CA GLU A 25 3.30 -5.62 -5.57
C GLU A 25 4.47 -5.27 -4.63
N ILE A 26 5.62 -4.89 -5.18
CA ILE A 26 6.80 -4.46 -4.40
C ILE A 26 6.46 -3.26 -3.50
N ILE A 27 5.69 -2.30 -3.99
CA ILE A 27 5.31 -1.12 -3.21
C ILE A 27 4.36 -1.50 -2.07
N VAL A 28 3.35 -2.33 -2.35
CA VAL A 28 2.41 -2.83 -1.33
C VAL A 28 3.16 -3.63 -0.26
N GLU A 29 4.08 -4.49 -0.65
CA GLU A 29 4.91 -5.27 0.27
C GLU A 29 5.82 -4.36 1.12
N SER A 30 6.48 -3.38 0.50
CA SER A 30 7.36 -2.43 1.18
C SER A 30 6.61 -1.57 2.20
N ILE A 31 5.39 -1.14 1.86
CA ILE A 31 4.52 -0.38 2.76
C ILE A 31 4.05 -1.29 3.90
N THR A 32 3.63 -2.51 3.60
CA THR A 32 3.23 -3.51 4.61
C THR A 32 4.38 -3.76 5.59
N ASN A 33 5.58 -4.06 5.11
CA ASN A 33 6.76 -4.29 5.95
C ASN A 33 7.15 -3.07 6.79
N THR A 34 6.96 -1.86 6.28
CA THR A 34 7.27 -0.62 7.01
C THR A 34 6.24 -0.35 8.11
N LEU A 35 4.97 -0.57 7.82
CA LEU A 35 3.87 -0.33 8.76
C LEU A 35 3.78 -1.43 9.81
N SER A 36 4.00 -2.70 9.45
CA SER A 36 4.05 -3.81 10.41
C SER A 36 5.14 -3.64 11.47
N LYS A 37 6.22 -2.89 11.19
CA LYS A 37 7.24 -2.54 12.20
C LYS A 37 6.75 -1.50 13.22
N ARG A 38 5.71 -0.74 12.89
CA ARG A 38 5.13 0.31 13.74
C ARG A 38 3.81 -0.08 14.39
N LEU A 39 3.20 -1.19 13.96
CA LEU A 39 2.01 -1.74 14.61
C LEU A 39 2.39 -2.82 15.61
N GLU A 40 1.69 -2.82 16.74
CA GLU A 40 1.71 -3.93 17.69
C GLU A 40 1.27 -5.21 16.97
N PRO A 41 1.84 -6.39 17.32
CA PRO A 41 1.55 -7.66 16.65
C PRO A 41 0.06 -8.08 16.72
N GLU A 42 -0.71 -7.48 17.63
CA GLU A 42 -2.16 -7.70 17.78
C GLU A 42 -3.01 -6.97 16.74
N ASN A 43 -2.44 -5.98 16.04
CA ASN A 43 -3.16 -5.24 15.02
C ASN A 43 -2.95 -5.90 13.66
N GLU A 44 -3.97 -6.60 13.17
CA GLU A 44 -3.97 -7.13 11.80
C GLU A 44 -3.93 -5.97 10.80
N LEU A 45 -2.80 -5.79 10.11
CA LEU A 45 -2.60 -4.78 9.07
C LEU A 45 -2.96 -5.37 7.70
N GLU A 46 -3.76 -4.63 6.93
CA GLU A 46 -4.07 -4.95 5.54
C GLU A 46 -3.82 -3.72 4.65
N VAL A 47 -2.93 -3.90 3.69
CA VAL A 47 -2.60 -2.90 2.67
C VAL A 47 -3.22 -3.38 1.36
N TYR A 48 -4.03 -2.53 0.73
CA TYR A 48 -4.72 -2.86 -0.52
C TYR A 48 -4.67 -1.70 -1.50
N ILE A 49 -4.74 -2.03 -2.79
CA ILE A 49 -4.85 -1.05 -3.86
C ILE A 49 -6.34 -0.82 -4.11
N ASP A 50 -6.76 0.44 -3.98
CA ASP A 50 -8.11 0.87 -4.33
C ASP A 50 -8.13 1.32 -5.79
N ASP A 51 -8.74 0.51 -6.66
CA ASP A 51 -8.85 0.77 -8.10
C ASP A 51 -9.69 2.00 -8.42
N ALA A 52 -10.67 2.35 -7.59
CA ALA A 52 -11.55 3.50 -7.81
C ALA A 52 -10.79 4.82 -7.65
N VAL A 53 -9.81 4.86 -6.74
CA VAL A 53 -9.00 6.05 -6.47
C VAL A 53 -7.58 5.93 -7.05
N ARG A 54 -7.23 4.77 -7.63
CA ARG A 54 -5.84 4.40 -8.01
C ARG A 54 -4.84 4.74 -6.89
N GLY A 55 -5.20 4.39 -5.67
CA GLY A 55 -4.46 4.76 -4.47
C GLY A 55 -4.18 3.55 -3.58
N ILE A 56 -3.08 3.60 -2.83
CA ILE A 56 -2.79 2.59 -1.81
C ILE A 56 -3.53 3.00 -0.54
N LYS A 57 -4.39 2.12 -0.05
CA LYS A 57 -5.09 2.28 1.22
C LYS A 57 -4.59 1.24 2.21
N VAL A 58 -4.70 1.61 3.47
CA VAL A 58 -4.28 0.77 4.59
C VAL A 58 -5.44 0.72 5.56
N ARG A 59 -5.79 -0.48 6.02
CA ARG A 59 -6.68 -0.69 7.16
C ARG A 59 -5.94 -1.51 8.21
N TYR A 60 -6.20 -1.24 9.48
CA TYR A 60 -5.71 -2.05 10.58
C TYR A 60 -6.86 -2.39 11.51
N LYS A 61 -6.86 -3.62 12.03
CA LYS A 61 -7.87 -4.08 12.98
C LYS A 61 -7.46 -3.65 14.38
N CYS A 62 -8.15 -2.66 14.93
CA CYS A 62 -8.05 -2.35 16.35
C CYS A 62 -9.01 -3.21 17.15
N LYS A 63 -8.49 -4.05 18.03
CA LYS A 63 -9.30 -4.74 19.04
C LYS A 63 -9.60 -3.77 20.17
N VAL A 64 -10.83 -3.26 20.22
CA VAL A 64 -11.30 -2.42 21.33
C VAL A 64 -11.49 -3.34 22.54
N VAL A 65 -10.73 -3.11 23.61
CA VAL A 65 -10.91 -3.78 24.89
C VAL A 65 -11.58 -2.81 25.87
N GLU A 66 -12.60 -3.27 26.58
CA GLU A 66 -13.25 -2.51 27.64
C GLU A 66 -12.34 -2.52 28.88
N LEU A 67 -12.07 -1.33 29.42
CA LEU A 67 -11.18 -1.07 30.57
C LEU A 67 -11.87 -1.43 31.90
#